data_AF-A0A9D2R516-F1
#
_entry.id   AF-A0A9D2R516-F1
#
_cell.length_a   1.000
_cell.length_b   1.000
_cell.length_c   1.000
_cell.angle_alpha   90.00
_cell.angle_beta   90.00
_cell.angle_gamma   90.00
#
_symmetry.space_group_name_H-M   'P 1'
#
loop_
_entity.id
_entity.type
_entity.pdbx_description
1 polymer ?
#
loop_
_entity_poly.entity_id
_entity_poly.type
_entity_poly.pdbx_seq_one_letter_code
_entity_poly.pdbx_strand_id
1 'polypeptide(L)'
;MKDNTVQYIELTSEKGTDAKIVNPWGNADVTITDSNGNKVEYTKGETVNSGEKTIEFATEENTIYTITESGVDKTALEELYSQYKDESGTGYVKDTWELLQSALDQAETVLDQAEASQEEVDAAYEELQAAISGLRASKTNLEYFLNKAKEHVANGDTEDLVESVQKLFEEAIAEGEAAMADESATKEEVFNAAFKLMKAIQALGFKAGDKTDLEMALDLTQMIDLDQYVEEGQAEYLSAKENAEAVMADGDAMQEEVNSAWQSLTDAMSGLRLKADKAALEELLDSVAGLDLSKYTEESAEALRTALASAQQVFDDPALSEDDQQVVDNAVAELEAAEARLVEKPEEGGGSGETPGGDEGGQGGQDPDEGNQGQDPEGGNDSGAGSNIPDTDSGDLDGNDQRGDSADTVEKAVKTGDTASAAGAAAAMMLAGVLCGAAVIRKRREK
;
A
#
# COMPACT_ATOMS: atom_id res chain seq x y z
N MET A 1 69.74 4.84 -48.31
CA MET A 1 70.89 5.26 -47.47
C MET A 1 70.55 4.79 -46.07
N LYS A 2 71.47 4.08 -45.40
CA LYS A 2 71.19 3.52 -44.08
C LYS A 2 70.86 4.66 -43.12
N ASP A 3 69.76 4.48 -42.38
CA ASP A 3 69.36 5.33 -41.29
C ASP A 3 70.53 5.48 -40.33
N ASN A 4 71.04 6.70 -40.18
CA ASN A 4 72.23 6.99 -39.39
C ASN A 4 71.78 7.52 -38.01
N THR A 5 70.81 6.83 -37.41
CA THR A 5 70.25 7.15 -36.09
C THR A 5 71.24 6.76 -35.00
N VAL A 6 71.59 7.71 -34.15
CA VAL A 6 72.39 7.44 -32.95
C VAL A 6 71.54 6.58 -32.03
N GLN A 7 72.01 5.39 -31.66
CA GLN A 7 71.24 4.46 -30.81
C GLN A 7 71.47 4.74 -29.33
N TYR A 8 72.70 5.13 -28.99
CA TYR A 8 73.10 5.55 -27.65
C TYR A 8 74.42 6.33 -27.77
N ILE A 9 74.78 7.04 -26.71
CA ILE A 9 76.09 7.66 -26.53
C ILE A 9 76.71 7.03 -25.30
N GLU A 10 77.92 6.51 -25.42
CA GLU A 10 78.74 6.12 -24.27
C GLU A 10 79.82 7.18 -24.05
N LEU A 11 79.86 7.71 -22.82
CA LEU A 11 80.86 8.69 -22.39
C LEU A 11 81.62 8.14 -21.19
N THR A 12 82.95 8.13 -21.26
CA THR A 12 83.81 7.87 -20.10
C THR A 12 84.36 9.20 -19.63
N SER A 13 84.05 9.58 -18.38
CA SER A 13 84.53 10.86 -17.83
C SER A 13 85.99 10.78 -17.40
N GLU A 14 86.80 11.72 -17.88
CA GLU A 14 88.15 11.97 -17.35
C GLU A 14 88.08 13.11 -16.32
N LYS A 15 88.28 12.75 -15.05
CA LYS A 15 88.47 13.65 -13.90
C LYS A 15 87.40 14.75 -13.71
N GLY A 16 86.21 14.35 -13.25
CA GLY A 16 85.30 15.18 -12.42
C GLY A 16 84.80 16.49 -13.03
N THR A 17 84.76 16.60 -14.35
CA THR A 17 84.16 17.74 -15.06
C THR A 17 82.77 17.35 -15.58
N ASP A 18 81.78 18.22 -15.40
CA ASP A 18 80.43 18.00 -15.93
C ASP A 18 80.46 17.77 -17.45
N ALA A 19 79.66 16.82 -17.92
CA ALA A 19 79.54 16.52 -19.33
C ALA A 19 78.48 17.44 -19.94
N LYS A 20 78.85 18.14 -21.02
CA LYS A 20 77.92 18.91 -21.85
C LYS A 20 78.02 18.43 -23.28
N ILE A 21 76.94 17.87 -23.81
CA ILE A 21 76.91 17.34 -25.17
C ILE A 21 75.74 17.90 -25.96
N VAL A 22 75.90 18.03 -27.28
CA VAL A 22 74.78 18.28 -28.20
C VAL A 22 73.94 17.01 -28.25
N ASN A 23 72.64 17.14 -27.99
CA ASN A 23 71.70 16.03 -28.03
C ASN A 23 71.52 15.58 -29.49
N PRO A 24 71.99 14.37 -29.87
CA PRO A 24 71.88 13.89 -31.25
C PRO A 24 70.43 13.57 -31.64
N TRP A 25 69.53 13.45 -30.67
CA TRP A 25 68.08 13.29 -30.86
C TRP A 25 67.32 14.63 -30.81
N GLY A 26 68.03 15.76 -30.90
CA GLY A 26 67.43 17.09 -30.94
C GLY A 26 66.75 17.47 -29.61
N ASN A 27 65.44 17.69 -29.64
CA ASN A 27 64.64 18.06 -28.46
C ASN A 27 64.24 16.86 -27.58
N ALA A 28 64.41 15.62 -28.07
CA ALA A 28 63.94 14.44 -27.38
C ALA A 28 64.57 14.33 -25.98
N ASP A 29 63.78 13.88 -25.03
CA ASP A 29 64.29 13.51 -23.72
C ASP A 29 65.27 12.35 -23.84
N VAL A 30 66.21 12.29 -22.90
CA VAL A 30 67.18 11.21 -22.83
C VAL A 30 67.15 10.55 -21.46
N THR A 31 67.55 9.29 -21.41
CA THR A 31 67.86 8.59 -20.17
C THR A 31 69.37 8.48 -20.06
N ILE A 32 69.92 8.95 -18.94
CA ILE A 32 71.34 8.83 -18.63
C ILE A 32 71.48 7.83 -17.47
N THR A 33 72.29 6.79 -17.66
CA THR A 33 72.63 5.82 -16.62
C THR A 33 74.13 5.71 -16.43
N ASP A 34 74.59 5.69 -15.19
CA ASP A 34 75.98 5.39 -14.86
C ASP A 34 76.31 3.89 -15.08
N SER A 35 77.58 3.52 -14.93
CA SER A 35 78.05 2.14 -15.10
C SER A 35 77.53 1.16 -14.05
N ASN A 36 76.90 1.66 -12.98
CA ASN A 36 76.23 0.86 -11.95
C ASN A 36 74.72 0.73 -12.22
N GLY A 37 74.20 1.36 -13.28
CA GLY A 37 72.80 1.36 -13.66
C GLY A 37 71.95 2.42 -12.94
N ASN A 38 72.54 3.37 -12.22
CA ASN A 38 71.81 4.45 -11.57
C ASN A 38 71.43 5.53 -12.58
N LYS A 39 70.19 6.02 -12.52
CA LYS A 39 69.77 7.18 -13.33
C LYS A 39 70.49 8.45 -12.87
N VAL A 40 70.91 9.26 -13.83
CA VAL A 40 71.62 10.51 -13.62
C VAL A 40 70.74 11.66 -14.10
N GLU A 41 70.49 12.61 -13.22
CA GLU A 41 69.77 13.84 -13.55
C GLU A 41 70.59 14.72 -14.48
N TYR A 42 69.91 15.40 -15.41
CA TYR A 42 70.53 16.29 -16.36
C TYR A 42 69.72 17.57 -16.52
N THR A 43 70.36 18.59 -17.09
CA THR A 43 69.72 19.85 -17.43
C THR A 43 69.75 20.06 -18.94
N LYS A 44 68.64 20.57 -19.50
CA LYS A 44 68.55 20.95 -20.91
C LYS A 44 69.09 22.36 -21.11
N GLY A 45 69.78 22.59 -22.22
CA GLY A 45 70.29 23.88 -22.65
C GLY A 45 70.37 23.99 -24.16
N GLU A 46 70.96 25.08 -24.65
CA GLU A 46 71.16 25.34 -26.08
C GLU A 46 72.56 25.91 -26.35
N THR A 47 73.10 25.66 -27.54
CA THR A 47 74.32 26.31 -27.99
C THR A 47 74.05 27.77 -28.37
N VAL A 48 74.97 28.67 -27.99
CA VAL A 48 74.79 30.13 -28.15
C VAL A 48 74.74 30.58 -29.63
N ASN A 49 75.31 29.80 -30.56
CA ASN A 49 75.46 30.20 -31.97
C ASN A 49 74.61 29.39 -32.96
N SER A 50 74.34 28.10 -32.69
CA SER A 50 73.55 27.23 -33.57
C SER A 50 72.14 26.94 -33.05
N GLY A 51 71.85 27.21 -31.78
CA GLY A 51 70.58 26.86 -31.15
C GLY A 51 70.39 25.35 -30.97
N GLU A 52 71.46 24.57 -31.15
CA GLU A 52 71.43 23.11 -30.98
C GLU A 52 71.19 22.78 -29.50
N LYS A 53 70.32 21.82 -29.25
CA LYS A 53 69.95 21.41 -27.91
C LYS A 53 71.10 20.65 -27.26
N THR A 54 71.40 20.98 -26.03
CA THR A 54 72.44 20.32 -25.25
C THR A 54 71.87 19.72 -23.98
N ILE A 55 72.44 18.61 -23.54
CA ILE A 55 72.22 18.06 -22.20
C ILE A 55 73.49 18.24 -21.39
N GLU A 56 73.33 18.58 -20.10
CA GLU A 56 74.43 18.82 -19.18
C GLU A 56 74.19 18.08 -17.86
N PHE A 57 75.14 17.26 -17.43
CA PHE A 57 75.03 16.41 -16.25
C PHE A 57 76.37 16.23 -15.53
N ALA A 58 76.30 16.02 -14.22
CA ALA A 58 77.48 15.81 -13.39
C ALA A 58 78.10 14.43 -13.66
N THR A 59 79.44 14.36 -13.65
CA THR A 59 80.16 13.11 -13.87
C THR A 59 81.17 12.78 -12.78
N GLU A 60 81.43 11.49 -12.58
CA GLU A 60 82.44 10.95 -11.69
C GLU A 60 83.63 10.39 -12.47
N GLU A 61 84.82 10.48 -11.89
CA GLU A 61 86.07 10.06 -12.53
C GLU A 61 86.05 8.56 -12.88
N ASN A 62 86.38 8.23 -14.13
CA ASN A 62 86.41 6.87 -14.66
C ASN A 62 85.06 6.13 -14.66
N THR A 63 83.94 6.86 -14.56
CA THR A 63 82.60 6.30 -14.70
C THR A 63 82.14 6.35 -16.16
N ILE A 64 81.55 5.26 -16.64
CA ILE A 64 80.91 5.18 -17.97
C ILE A 64 79.46 5.61 -17.82
N TYR A 65 79.01 6.50 -18.70
CA TYR A 65 77.62 6.94 -18.81
C TYR A 65 77.05 6.49 -20.13
N THR A 66 75.94 5.78 -20.09
CA THR A 66 75.14 5.43 -21.27
C THR A 66 73.98 6.39 -21.35
N ILE A 67 73.88 7.08 -22.48
CA ILE A 67 72.80 8.01 -22.79
C ILE A 67 72.01 7.39 -23.92
N THR A 68 70.71 7.20 -23.71
CA THR A 68 69.79 6.71 -24.73
C THR A 68 68.69 7.74 -24.95
N GLU A 69 68.12 7.80 -26.15
CA GLU A 69 66.84 8.47 -26.36
C GLU A 69 65.80 7.87 -25.42
N SER A 70 65.10 8.72 -24.68
CA SER A 70 63.87 8.31 -24.02
C SER A 70 62.80 8.19 -25.10
N GLY A 71 62.21 7.00 -25.24
CA GLY A 71 61.04 6.85 -26.11
C GLY A 71 59.92 7.80 -25.67
N VAL A 72 59.05 8.15 -26.61
CA VAL A 72 57.88 9.01 -26.36
C VAL A 72 56.91 8.28 -25.43
N ASP A 73 56.54 8.92 -24.32
CA ASP A 73 55.60 8.35 -23.35
C ASP A 73 54.16 8.72 -23.72
N LYS A 74 53.42 7.73 -24.21
CA LYS A 74 52.01 7.84 -24.61
C LYS A 74 51.04 7.35 -23.54
N THR A 75 51.53 6.84 -22.42
CA THR A 75 50.73 6.09 -21.43
C THR A 75 49.52 6.89 -20.94
N ALA A 76 49.72 8.15 -20.53
CA ALA A 76 48.65 9.00 -20.01
C ALA A 76 47.57 9.32 -21.06
N LEU A 77 47.97 9.51 -22.32
CA LEU A 77 47.06 9.73 -23.43
C LEU A 77 46.27 8.46 -23.77
N GLU A 78 46.94 7.30 -23.82
CA GLU A 78 46.30 5.99 -24.04
C GLU A 78 45.25 5.66 -22.98
N GLU A 79 45.59 5.91 -21.71
CA GLU A 79 44.67 5.71 -20.57
C GLU A 79 43.44 6.63 -20.64
N LEU A 80 43.64 7.91 -20.97
CA LEU A 80 42.53 8.87 -21.08
C LEU A 80 41.65 8.59 -22.30
N TYR A 81 42.25 8.33 -23.47
CA TYR A 81 41.54 7.93 -24.69
C TYR A 81 40.70 6.67 -24.45
N SER A 82 41.28 5.65 -23.82
CA SER A 82 40.60 4.37 -23.57
C SER A 82 39.38 4.51 -22.65
N GLN A 83 39.33 5.51 -21.77
CA GLN A 83 38.19 5.76 -20.89
C GLN A 83 36.97 6.29 -21.65
N TYR A 84 37.18 7.05 -22.73
CA TYR A 84 36.11 7.80 -23.41
C TYR A 84 35.82 7.36 -24.84
N LYS A 85 36.70 6.57 -25.49
CA LYS A 85 36.54 6.15 -26.89
C LYS A 85 35.23 5.41 -27.19
N ASP A 86 34.69 4.70 -26.20
CA ASP A 86 33.47 3.89 -26.33
C ASP A 86 32.23 4.59 -25.70
N GLU A 87 32.40 5.83 -25.24
CA GLU A 87 31.31 6.62 -24.64
C GLU A 87 30.27 7.02 -25.69
N SER A 88 29.00 7.11 -25.29
CA SER A 88 27.92 7.55 -26.17
C SER A 88 27.65 9.04 -26.00
N GLY A 89 27.44 9.76 -27.12
CA GLY A 89 26.99 11.15 -27.10
C GLY A 89 25.56 11.37 -26.60
N THR A 90 24.81 10.28 -26.36
CA THR A 90 23.45 10.36 -25.83
C THR A 90 23.46 10.97 -24.43
N GLY A 91 22.68 12.03 -24.23
CA GLY A 91 22.57 12.71 -22.93
C GLY A 91 23.56 13.86 -22.74
N TYR A 92 24.38 14.19 -23.74
CA TYR A 92 25.25 15.37 -23.72
C TYR A 92 24.74 16.48 -24.65
N VAL A 93 25.17 17.71 -24.39
CA VAL A 93 24.99 18.84 -25.31
C VAL A 93 25.82 18.57 -26.56
N LYS A 94 25.15 18.60 -27.73
CA LYS A 94 25.72 18.23 -29.02
C LYS A 94 27.09 18.88 -29.29
N ASP A 95 27.20 20.19 -29.15
CA ASP A 95 28.43 20.92 -29.46
C ASP A 95 29.59 20.50 -28.53
N THR A 96 29.33 20.28 -27.24
CA THR A 96 30.36 19.82 -26.29
C THR A 96 30.79 18.39 -26.55
N TRP A 97 29.86 17.54 -27.02
CA TRP A 97 30.16 16.18 -27.44
C TRP A 97 30.99 16.14 -28.74
N GLU A 98 30.67 16.98 -29.72
CA GLU A 98 31.43 17.10 -30.97
C GLU A 98 32.87 17.56 -30.71
N LEU A 99 33.09 18.44 -29.72
CA LEU A 99 34.44 18.80 -29.27
C LEU A 99 35.21 17.62 -28.66
N LEU A 100 34.56 16.81 -27.81
CA LEU A 100 35.17 15.60 -27.27
C LEU A 100 35.51 14.58 -28.36
N GLN A 101 34.59 14.38 -29.31
CA GLN A 101 34.83 13.47 -30.43
C GLN A 101 36.03 13.92 -31.28
N SER A 102 36.13 15.22 -31.59
CA SER A 102 37.28 15.78 -32.31
C SER A 102 38.59 15.62 -31.54
N ALA A 103 38.57 15.72 -30.21
CA ALA A 103 39.76 15.51 -29.38
C ALA A 103 40.15 14.03 -29.29
N LEU A 104 39.18 13.11 -29.26
CA LEU A 104 39.41 11.67 -29.33
C LEU A 104 40.04 11.26 -30.67
N ASP A 105 39.55 11.80 -31.79
CA ASP A 105 40.12 11.54 -33.12
C ASP A 105 41.59 12.01 -33.23
N GLN A 106 41.90 13.16 -32.62
CA GLN A 106 43.27 13.70 -32.56
C GLN A 106 44.17 12.87 -31.65
N ALA A 107 43.67 12.46 -30.48
CA ALA A 107 44.38 11.55 -29.59
C ALA A 107 44.72 10.24 -30.30
N GLU A 108 43.76 9.61 -30.98
CA GLU A 108 43.97 8.38 -31.75
C GLU A 108 45.04 8.59 -32.84
N THR A 109 44.97 9.70 -33.57
CA THR A 109 45.97 10.05 -34.60
C THR A 109 47.39 10.12 -34.03
N VAL A 110 47.57 10.78 -32.89
CA VAL A 110 48.88 10.90 -32.22
C VAL A 110 49.35 9.57 -31.63
N LEU A 111 48.43 8.77 -31.10
CA LEU A 111 48.73 7.42 -30.59
C LEU A 111 49.23 6.50 -31.70
N ASP A 112 48.61 6.54 -32.88
CA ASP A 112 49.01 5.73 -34.05
C ASP A 112 50.27 6.24 -34.76
N GLN A 113 50.67 7.49 -34.53
CA GLN A 113 51.86 8.08 -35.15
C GLN A 113 53.14 7.50 -34.54
N ALA A 114 53.86 6.68 -35.33
CA ALA A 114 55.08 5.99 -34.91
C ALA A 114 56.21 6.95 -34.45
N GLU A 115 56.30 8.13 -35.06
CA GLU A 115 57.32 9.16 -34.78
C GLU A 115 56.68 10.41 -34.17
N ALA A 116 55.68 10.26 -33.30
CA ALA A 116 55.11 11.38 -32.55
C ALA A 116 56.15 11.97 -31.59
N SER A 117 56.24 13.29 -31.51
CA SER A 117 57.04 13.97 -30.49
C SER A 117 56.30 14.03 -29.15
N GLN A 118 57.04 14.16 -28.04
CA GLN A 118 56.41 14.32 -26.73
C GLN A 118 55.51 15.56 -26.66
N GLU A 119 55.89 16.63 -27.36
CA GLU A 119 55.09 17.86 -27.44
C GLU A 119 53.72 17.61 -28.12
N GLU A 120 53.67 16.77 -29.16
CA GLU A 120 52.41 16.38 -29.81
C GLU A 120 51.54 15.50 -28.91
N VAL A 121 52.15 14.58 -28.16
CA VAL A 121 51.44 13.73 -27.18
C VAL A 121 50.85 14.56 -26.04
N ASP A 122 51.64 15.45 -25.47
CA ASP A 122 51.22 16.33 -24.38
C ASP A 122 50.10 17.27 -24.86
N ALA A 123 50.21 17.82 -26.07
CA ALA A 123 49.18 18.67 -26.65
C ALA A 123 47.85 17.92 -26.86
N ALA A 124 47.90 16.69 -27.40
CA ALA A 124 46.70 15.87 -27.57
C ALA A 124 46.06 15.47 -26.24
N TYR A 125 46.86 15.21 -25.21
CA TYR A 125 46.37 14.95 -23.85
C TYR A 125 45.64 16.16 -23.27
N GLU A 126 46.25 17.35 -23.33
CA GLU A 126 45.64 18.58 -22.83
C GLU A 126 44.34 18.93 -23.57
N GLU A 127 44.29 18.73 -24.89
CA GLU A 127 43.07 18.96 -25.67
C GLU A 127 41.95 17.99 -25.30
N LEU A 128 42.27 16.69 -25.16
CA LEU A 128 41.30 15.68 -24.71
C LEU A 128 40.80 15.98 -23.30
N GLN A 129 41.70 16.34 -22.37
CA GLN A 129 41.33 16.71 -21.00
C GLN A 129 40.44 17.96 -20.97
N ALA A 130 40.74 18.98 -21.78
CA ALA A 130 39.93 20.19 -21.88
C ALA A 130 38.54 19.89 -22.43
N ALA A 131 38.43 19.04 -23.46
CA ALA A 131 37.15 18.64 -24.04
C ALA A 131 36.30 17.82 -23.04
N ILE A 132 36.92 16.91 -22.29
CA ILE A 132 36.26 16.17 -21.19
C ILE A 132 35.75 17.13 -20.12
N SER A 133 36.57 18.08 -19.69
CA SER A 133 36.20 19.08 -18.67
C SER A 133 35.10 20.04 -19.16
N GLY A 134 35.02 20.26 -20.47
CA GLY A 134 34.00 21.09 -21.12
C GLY A 134 32.69 20.36 -21.41
N LEU A 135 32.63 19.04 -21.20
CA LEU A 135 31.47 18.22 -21.53
C LEU A 135 30.27 18.58 -20.62
N ARG A 136 29.08 18.79 -21.22
CA ARG A 136 27.88 19.17 -20.48
C ARG A 136 26.72 18.23 -20.73
N ALA A 137 26.01 17.85 -19.67
CA ALA A 137 24.79 17.06 -19.77
C ALA A 137 23.66 17.86 -20.48
N SER A 138 22.92 17.19 -21.35
CA SER A 138 21.75 17.76 -22.01
C SER A 138 20.55 17.75 -21.06
N LYS A 139 19.98 18.94 -20.81
CA LYS A 139 18.84 19.11 -19.91
C LYS A 139 17.48 19.16 -20.60
N THR A 140 17.40 18.93 -21.91
CA THR A 140 16.16 19.08 -22.69
C THR A 140 15.02 18.20 -22.18
N ASN A 141 15.29 16.93 -21.88
CA ASN A 141 14.26 16.02 -21.36
C ASN A 141 13.84 16.40 -19.94
N LEU A 142 14.80 16.79 -19.10
CA LEU A 142 14.54 17.27 -17.76
C LEU A 142 13.62 18.50 -17.78
N GLU A 143 13.95 19.49 -18.61
CA GLU A 143 13.15 20.70 -18.79
C GLU A 143 11.72 20.38 -19.25
N TYR A 144 11.58 19.46 -20.22
CA TYR A 144 10.27 19.03 -20.71
C TYR A 144 9.41 18.43 -19.59
N PHE A 145 9.93 17.43 -18.86
CA PHE A 145 9.18 16.78 -17.80
C PHE A 145 8.95 17.71 -16.60
N LEU A 146 9.88 18.59 -16.28
CA LEU A 146 9.74 19.57 -15.21
C LEU A 146 8.60 20.54 -15.51
N ASN A 147 8.55 21.07 -16.74
CA ASN A 147 7.47 21.95 -17.17
C ASN A 147 6.12 21.23 -17.16
N LYS A 148 6.07 19.96 -17.60
CA LYS A 148 4.85 19.15 -17.56
C LYS A 148 4.37 18.88 -16.14
N ALA A 149 5.27 18.52 -15.23
CA ALA A 149 4.92 18.30 -13.83
C ALA A 149 4.37 19.58 -13.18
N LYS A 150 5.02 20.74 -13.42
CA LYS A 150 4.53 22.04 -12.94
C LYS A 150 3.17 22.44 -13.54
N GLU A 151 2.93 22.12 -14.80
CA GLU A 151 1.63 22.33 -15.46
C GLU A 151 0.51 21.53 -14.76
N HIS A 152 0.76 20.25 -14.46
CA HIS A 152 -0.20 19.42 -13.72
C HIS A 152 -0.51 19.97 -12.33
N VAL A 153 0.52 20.40 -11.59
CA VAL A 153 0.34 21.05 -10.27
C VAL A 153 -0.48 22.35 -10.42
N ALA A 154 -0.17 23.20 -11.40
CA ALA A 154 -0.88 24.46 -11.61
C ALA A 154 -2.35 24.27 -12.03
N ASN A 155 -2.67 23.16 -12.68
CA ASN A 155 -4.03 22.79 -13.08
C ASN A 155 -4.84 22.14 -11.94
N GLY A 156 -4.23 21.84 -10.80
CA GLY A 156 -4.86 21.12 -9.69
C GLY A 156 -4.94 19.61 -9.91
N ASP A 157 -4.29 19.06 -10.96
CA ASP A 157 -4.33 17.63 -11.27
C ASP A 157 -3.71 16.76 -10.15
N THR A 158 -2.95 17.38 -9.25
CA THR A 158 -2.28 16.73 -8.13
C THR A 158 -3.05 16.76 -6.80
N GLU A 159 -4.14 17.54 -6.69
CA GLU A 159 -4.84 17.77 -5.42
C GLU A 159 -5.57 16.52 -4.89
N ASP A 160 -6.13 15.72 -5.80
CA ASP A 160 -6.88 14.51 -5.45
C ASP A 160 -6.02 13.23 -5.50
N LEU A 161 -4.71 13.36 -5.70
CA LEU A 161 -3.83 12.19 -5.74
C LEU A 161 -3.60 11.62 -4.34
N VAL A 162 -3.27 10.34 -4.29
CA VAL A 162 -2.78 9.70 -3.06
C VAL A 162 -1.54 10.43 -2.51
N GLU A 163 -1.41 10.50 -1.19
CA GLU A 163 -0.40 11.31 -0.49
C GLU A 163 1.04 11.00 -0.97
N SER A 164 1.36 9.72 -1.16
CA SER A 164 2.65 9.27 -1.67
C SER A 164 2.97 9.83 -3.06
N VAL A 165 1.97 9.99 -3.92
CA VAL A 165 2.14 10.55 -5.26
C VAL A 165 2.23 12.07 -5.22
N GLN A 166 1.47 12.74 -4.36
CA GLN A 166 1.64 14.19 -4.11
C GLN A 166 3.10 14.49 -3.70
N LYS A 167 3.61 13.74 -2.72
CA LYS A 167 5.00 13.84 -2.28
C LYS A 167 6.00 13.52 -3.40
N LEU A 168 5.73 12.51 -4.22
CA LEU A 168 6.57 12.19 -5.38
C LEU A 168 6.66 13.37 -6.36
N PHE A 169 5.55 14.08 -6.62
CA PHE A 169 5.54 15.30 -7.43
C PHE A 169 6.40 16.40 -6.82
N GLU A 170 6.22 16.69 -5.54
CA GLU A 170 6.97 17.72 -4.82
C GLU A 170 8.48 17.46 -4.88
N GLU A 171 8.91 16.24 -4.52
CA GLU A 171 10.32 15.85 -4.54
C GLU A 171 10.89 15.87 -5.97
N ALA A 172 10.15 15.35 -6.95
CA ALA A 172 10.60 15.30 -8.34
C ALA A 172 10.79 16.70 -8.93
N ILE A 173 9.88 17.64 -8.62
CA ILE A 173 10.00 19.03 -9.06
C ILE A 173 11.20 19.70 -8.38
N ALA A 174 11.38 19.53 -7.07
CA ALA A 174 12.50 20.11 -6.34
C ALA A 174 13.86 19.59 -6.85
N GLU A 175 14.00 18.28 -7.04
CA GLU A 175 15.21 17.67 -7.61
C GLU A 175 15.44 18.13 -9.06
N GLY A 176 14.36 18.22 -9.84
CA GLY A 176 14.43 18.70 -11.22
C GLY A 176 14.89 20.16 -11.32
N GLU A 177 14.40 21.03 -10.44
CA GLU A 177 14.84 22.43 -10.35
C GLU A 177 16.31 22.53 -9.93
N ALA A 178 16.74 21.74 -8.94
CA ALA A 178 18.13 21.71 -8.50
C ALA A 178 19.07 21.26 -9.63
N ALA A 179 18.73 20.18 -10.33
CA ALA A 179 19.50 19.70 -11.47
C ALA A 179 19.48 20.69 -12.65
N MET A 180 18.39 21.45 -12.84
CA MET A 180 18.34 22.54 -13.84
C MET A 180 19.29 23.68 -13.49
N ALA A 181 19.38 24.06 -12.20
CA ALA A 181 20.24 25.14 -11.72
C ALA A 181 21.73 24.78 -11.69
N ASP A 182 22.08 23.51 -11.50
CA ASP A 182 23.47 23.06 -11.44
C ASP A 182 24.10 22.92 -12.84
N GLU A 183 24.93 23.87 -13.25
CA GLU A 183 25.65 23.83 -14.53
C GLU A 183 26.60 22.62 -14.66
N SER A 184 27.11 22.11 -13.53
CA SER A 184 28.02 20.96 -13.46
C SER A 184 27.34 19.61 -13.32
N ALA A 185 25.99 19.58 -13.31
CA ALA A 185 25.23 18.34 -13.21
C ALA A 185 25.68 17.31 -14.24
N THR A 186 25.93 16.09 -13.76
CA THR A 186 26.30 14.94 -14.58
C THR A 186 25.12 14.44 -15.41
N LYS A 187 25.40 13.69 -16.49
CA LYS A 187 24.33 13.07 -17.30
C LYS A 187 23.42 12.15 -16.48
N GLU A 188 23.96 11.50 -15.45
CA GLU A 188 23.21 10.60 -14.57
C GLU A 188 22.27 11.38 -13.64
N GLU A 189 22.73 12.47 -13.02
CA GLU A 189 21.88 13.33 -12.19
C GLU A 189 20.72 13.93 -13.00
N VAL A 190 21.01 14.44 -14.21
CA VAL A 190 19.98 14.98 -15.10
C VAL A 190 18.98 13.89 -15.52
N PHE A 191 19.47 12.68 -15.84
CA PHE A 191 18.61 11.55 -16.20
C PHE A 191 17.73 11.11 -15.03
N ASN A 192 18.29 10.95 -13.83
CA ASN A 192 17.56 10.51 -12.64
C ASN A 192 16.45 11.50 -12.27
N ALA A 193 16.74 12.81 -12.31
CA ALA A 193 15.74 13.84 -12.08
C ALA A 193 14.62 13.80 -13.14
N ALA A 194 14.97 13.69 -14.42
CA ALA A 194 14.00 13.57 -15.51
C ALA A 194 13.12 12.31 -15.37
N PHE A 195 13.72 11.19 -14.98
CA PHE A 195 13.03 9.93 -14.78
C PHE A 195 12.08 9.97 -13.56
N LYS A 196 12.47 10.63 -12.47
CA LYS A 196 11.62 10.82 -11.29
C LYS A 196 10.38 11.66 -11.65
N LEU A 197 10.55 12.73 -12.43
CA LEU A 197 9.43 13.53 -12.96
C LEU A 197 8.52 12.71 -13.88
N MET A 198 9.10 11.89 -14.77
CA MET A 198 8.33 10.99 -15.64
C MET A 198 7.48 10.00 -14.82
N LYS A 199 8.03 9.43 -13.75
CA LYS A 199 7.29 8.55 -12.83
C LYS A 199 6.15 9.29 -12.13
N ALA A 200 6.38 10.50 -11.64
CA ALA A 200 5.35 11.32 -11.03
C ALA A 200 4.18 11.56 -12.00
N ILE A 201 4.49 11.98 -13.24
CA ILE A 201 3.48 12.22 -14.28
C ILE A 201 2.71 10.92 -14.63
N GLN A 202 3.39 9.76 -14.67
CA GLN A 202 2.70 8.49 -14.90
C GLN A 202 1.79 8.07 -13.75
N ALA A 203 2.05 8.57 -12.54
CA ALA A 203 1.26 8.28 -11.34
C ALA A 203 0.02 9.16 -11.17
N LEU A 204 -0.30 10.06 -12.11
CA LEU A 204 -1.51 10.90 -12.09
C LEU A 204 -2.85 10.12 -12.02
N GLY A 205 -2.83 8.81 -12.30
CA GLY A 205 -4.01 7.96 -12.20
C GLY A 205 -4.34 7.49 -10.78
N PHE A 206 -3.41 7.63 -9.82
CA PHE A 206 -3.60 7.14 -8.45
C PHE A 206 -4.25 8.22 -7.60
N LYS A 207 -5.59 8.24 -7.61
CA LYS A 207 -6.41 9.17 -6.83
C LYS A 207 -6.76 8.59 -5.45
N ALA A 208 -6.72 9.45 -4.44
CA ALA A 208 -7.25 9.13 -3.12
C ALA A 208 -8.77 8.91 -3.20
N GLY A 209 -9.29 8.01 -2.37
CA GLY A 209 -10.73 7.79 -2.26
C GLY A 209 -11.44 8.95 -1.56
N ASP A 210 -12.67 9.25 -1.99
CA ASP A 210 -13.56 10.17 -1.29
C ASP A 210 -14.04 9.54 0.03
N LYS A 211 -13.64 10.16 1.14
CA LYS A 211 -13.86 9.68 2.51
C LYS A 211 -15.13 10.23 3.17
N THR A 212 -15.91 11.06 2.48
CA THR A 212 -17.07 11.75 3.07
C THR A 212 -18.08 10.79 3.69
N ASP A 213 -18.43 9.70 2.98
CA ASP A 213 -19.40 8.71 3.47
C ASP A 213 -18.85 7.90 4.66
N LEU A 214 -17.54 7.60 4.66
CA LEU A 214 -16.85 6.90 5.74
C LEU A 214 -16.76 7.76 7.01
N GLU A 215 -16.47 9.06 6.85
CA GLU A 215 -16.47 10.05 7.92
C GLU A 215 -17.84 10.13 8.60
N MET A 216 -18.91 10.24 7.80
CA MET A 216 -20.28 10.24 8.34
C MET A 216 -20.62 8.94 9.09
N ALA A 217 -20.20 7.78 8.59
CA ALA A 217 -20.42 6.51 9.28
C ALA A 217 -19.69 6.47 10.63
N LEU A 218 -18.45 6.95 10.70
CA LEU A 218 -17.67 7.06 11.94
C LEU A 218 -18.29 8.06 12.93
N ASP A 219 -18.83 9.18 12.47
CA ASP A 219 -19.55 10.11 13.34
C ASP A 219 -20.79 9.47 13.97
N LEU A 220 -21.54 8.66 13.22
CA LEU A 220 -22.66 7.89 13.77
C LEU A 220 -22.22 6.91 14.85
N THR A 221 -21.02 6.34 14.75
CA THR A 221 -20.47 5.46 15.80
C THR A 221 -20.36 6.15 17.16
N GLN A 222 -20.13 7.47 17.18
CA GLN A 222 -20.00 8.24 18.42
C GLN A 222 -21.33 8.39 19.16
N MET A 223 -22.45 8.15 18.47
CA MET A 223 -23.79 8.23 19.04
C MET A 223 -24.28 6.88 19.59
N ILE A 224 -23.54 5.79 19.34
CA ILE A 224 -23.89 4.45 19.79
C ILE A 224 -23.42 4.26 21.24
N ASP A 225 -24.36 3.94 22.11
CA ASP A 225 -24.10 3.47 23.47
C ASP A 225 -24.16 1.95 23.48
N LEU A 226 -22.99 1.29 23.43
CA LEU A 226 -22.89 -0.17 23.35
C LEU A 226 -23.50 -0.87 24.57
N ASP A 227 -23.66 -0.20 25.72
CA ASP A 227 -24.30 -0.79 26.90
C ASP A 227 -25.79 -1.11 26.67
N GLN A 228 -26.42 -0.43 25.70
CA GLN A 228 -27.81 -0.68 25.30
C GLN A 228 -27.98 -1.92 24.42
N TYR A 229 -26.88 -2.48 23.92
CA TYR A 229 -26.86 -3.62 23.01
C TYR A 229 -26.42 -4.89 23.76
N VAL A 230 -26.85 -6.06 23.28
CA VAL A 230 -26.33 -7.35 23.75
C VAL A 230 -24.86 -7.51 23.33
N GLU A 231 -24.12 -8.43 23.96
CA GLU A 231 -22.69 -8.63 23.68
C GLU A 231 -22.43 -9.15 22.25
N GLU A 232 -23.38 -9.91 21.69
CA GLU A 232 -23.29 -10.44 20.33
C GLU A 232 -23.21 -9.30 19.29
N GLY A 233 -22.23 -9.40 18.37
CA GLY A 233 -21.98 -8.40 17.32
C GLY A 233 -21.13 -7.20 17.74
N GLN A 234 -20.86 -6.98 19.03
CA GLN A 234 -20.07 -5.84 19.48
C GLN A 234 -18.60 -5.92 19.04
N ALA A 235 -18.02 -7.11 19.05
CA ALA A 235 -16.62 -7.32 18.66
C ALA A 235 -16.42 -7.02 17.16
N GLU A 236 -17.33 -7.48 16.32
CA GLU A 236 -17.35 -7.23 14.88
C GLU A 236 -17.49 -5.74 14.60
N TYR A 237 -18.39 -5.05 15.31
CA TYR A 237 -18.55 -3.60 15.22
C TYR A 237 -17.30 -2.82 15.60
N LEU A 238 -16.66 -3.14 16.73
CA LEU A 238 -15.43 -2.47 17.17
C LEU A 238 -14.27 -2.69 16.19
N SER A 239 -14.12 -3.90 15.68
CA SER A 239 -13.13 -4.23 14.65
C SER A 239 -13.37 -3.46 13.35
N ALA A 240 -14.62 -3.42 12.87
CA ALA A 240 -14.99 -2.66 11.67
C ALA A 240 -14.76 -1.15 11.85
N LYS A 241 -15.04 -0.62 13.05
CA LYS A 241 -14.74 0.78 13.40
C LYS A 241 -13.24 1.06 13.38
N GLU A 242 -12.40 0.22 13.99
CA GLU A 242 -10.95 0.38 13.96
C GLU A 242 -10.40 0.36 12.53
N ASN A 243 -10.88 -0.57 11.68
CA ASN A 243 -10.49 -0.61 10.27
C ASN A 243 -10.93 0.65 9.50
N ALA A 244 -12.14 1.14 9.75
CA ALA A 244 -12.62 2.39 9.18
C ALA A 244 -11.76 3.60 9.60
N GLU A 245 -11.37 3.69 10.88
CA GLU A 245 -10.47 4.74 11.38
C GLU A 245 -9.07 4.65 10.73
N ALA A 246 -8.55 3.44 10.52
CA ALA A 246 -7.27 3.23 9.84
C ALA A 246 -7.34 3.70 8.38
N VAL A 247 -8.37 3.31 7.63
CA VAL A 247 -8.58 3.77 6.25
C VAL A 247 -8.82 5.28 6.18
N MET A 248 -9.48 5.89 7.16
CA MET A 248 -9.62 7.33 7.25
C MET A 248 -8.27 8.04 7.40
N ALA A 249 -7.34 7.48 8.16
CA ALA A 249 -6.01 8.03 8.38
C ALA A 249 -5.04 7.79 7.22
N ASP A 250 -5.31 6.80 6.36
CA ASP A 250 -4.42 6.44 5.25
C ASP A 250 -4.56 7.41 4.06
N GLY A 251 -3.58 8.29 3.87
CA GLY A 251 -3.52 9.23 2.75
C GLY A 251 -3.37 8.57 1.37
N ASP A 252 -3.03 7.28 1.33
CA ASP A 252 -2.93 6.50 0.10
C ASP A 252 -4.16 5.62 -0.20
N ALA A 253 -5.14 5.58 0.71
CA ALA A 253 -6.34 4.78 0.54
C ALA A 253 -7.09 5.16 -0.73
N MET A 254 -7.28 4.18 -1.62
CA MET A 254 -8.04 4.34 -2.86
C MET A 254 -9.54 4.10 -2.61
N GLN A 255 -10.37 4.47 -3.58
CA GLN A 255 -11.83 4.41 -3.43
C GLN A 255 -12.36 3.02 -3.06
N GLU A 256 -11.74 1.94 -3.54
CA GLU A 256 -12.15 0.58 -3.22
C GLU A 256 -11.98 0.26 -1.72
N GLU A 257 -10.86 0.69 -1.13
CA GLU A 257 -10.55 0.49 0.29
C GLU A 257 -11.51 1.31 1.16
N VAL A 258 -11.77 2.57 0.76
CA VAL A 258 -12.76 3.43 1.44
C VAL A 258 -14.15 2.82 1.40
N ASN A 259 -14.60 2.34 0.23
CA ASN A 259 -15.90 1.69 0.07
C ASN A 259 -16.02 0.42 0.92
N SER A 260 -14.97 -0.41 0.94
CA SER A 260 -14.95 -1.65 1.71
C SER A 260 -15.01 -1.39 3.22
N ALA A 261 -14.26 -0.40 3.70
CA ALA A 261 -14.29 0.01 5.10
C ALA A 261 -15.66 0.58 5.51
N TRP A 262 -16.24 1.44 4.66
CA TRP A 262 -17.58 1.98 4.87
C TRP A 262 -18.62 0.86 4.97
N GLN A 263 -18.62 -0.05 3.99
CA GLN A 263 -19.56 -1.17 3.96
C GLN A 263 -19.43 -2.05 5.21
N SER A 264 -18.20 -2.42 5.57
CA SER A 264 -17.93 -3.26 6.75
C SER A 264 -18.43 -2.60 8.03
N LEU A 265 -18.21 -1.29 8.19
CA LEU A 265 -18.69 -0.53 9.34
C LEU A 265 -20.22 -0.47 9.37
N THR A 266 -20.88 -0.15 8.25
CA THR A 266 -22.34 -0.08 8.19
C THR A 266 -23.01 -1.43 8.41
N ASP A 267 -22.43 -2.50 7.88
CA ASP A 267 -22.93 -3.86 8.07
C ASP A 267 -22.82 -4.27 9.53
N ALA A 268 -21.67 -4.02 10.17
CA ALA A 268 -21.49 -4.32 11.59
C ALA A 268 -22.39 -3.47 12.50
N MET A 269 -22.60 -2.18 12.18
CA MET A 269 -23.59 -1.34 12.86
C MET A 269 -25.00 -1.93 12.77
N SER A 270 -25.39 -2.43 11.61
CA SER A 270 -26.70 -3.08 11.41
C SER A 270 -26.82 -4.46 12.08
N GLY A 271 -25.68 -5.08 12.40
CA GLY A 271 -25.59 -6.35 13.12
C GLY A 271 -25.83 -6.23 14.62
N LEU A 272 -25.68 -5.03 15.20
CA LEU A 272 -25.95 -4.79 16.62
C LEU A 272 -27.44 -5.01 16.94
N ARG A 273 -27.71 -5.58 18.12
CA ARG A 273 -29.08 -5.82 18.64
C ARG A 273 -29.30 -5.18 20.00
N LEU A 274 -30.36 -4.39 20.12
CA LEU A 274 -30.73 -3.78 21.40
C LEU A 274 -31.12 -4.87 22.40
N LYS A 275 -30.86 -4.63 23.69
CA LYS A 275 -31.36 -5.48 24.78
C LYS A 275 -32.89 -5.44 24.85
N ALA A 276 -33.51 -6.56 25.20
CA ALA A 276 -34.93 -6.63 25.51
C ALA A 276 -35.30 -5.65 26.65
N ASP A 277 -36.49 -5.05 26.59
CA ASP A 277 -36.99 -4.19 27.67
C ASP A 277 -37.53 -5.05 28.81
N LYS A 278 -36.86 -4.98 29.97
CA LYS A 278 -37.18 -5.78 31.16
C LYS A 278 -37.84 -4.97 32.28
N ALA A 279 -38.19 -3.71 32.04
CA ALA A 279 -38.71 -2.81 33.09
C ALA A 279 -39.99 -3.36 33.77
N ALA A 280 -40.92 -3.92 33.00
CA ALA A 280 -42.15 -4.50 33.56
C ALA A 280 -41.88 -5.76 34.39
N LEU A 281 -40.92 -6.59 33.95
CA LEU A 281 -40.50 -7.78 34.67
C LEU A 281 -39.80 -7.43 35.99
N GLU A 282 -38.95 -6.40 35.97
CA GLU A 282 -38.30 -5.85 37.17
C GLU A 282 -39.33 -5.40 38.22
N GLU A 283 -40.29 -4.57 37.80
CA GLU A 283 -41.34 -4.06 38.69
C GLU A 283 -42.17 -5.18 39.31
N LEU A 284 -42.50 -6.21 38.52
CA LEU A 284 -43.25 -7.36 39.01
C LEU A 284 -42.42 -8.23 39.97
N LEU A 285 -41.15 -8.49 39.66
CA LEU A 285 -40.25 -9.21 40.56
C LEU A 285 -40.12 -8.51 41.93
N ASP A 286 -39.98 -7.18 41.93
CA ASP A 286 -39.93 -6.37 43.14
C ASP A 286 -41.24 -6.42 43.94
N SER A 287 -42.39 -6.33 43.26
CA SER A 287 -43.71 -6.43 43.88
C SER A 287 -43.89 -7.77 44.62
N VAL A 288 -43.56 -8.86 43.93
CA VAL A 288 -43.79 -10.22 44.44
C VAL A 288 -42.77 -10.61 45.51
N ALA A 289 -41.55 -10.07 45.49
CA ALA A 289 -40.52 -10.32 46.51
C ALA A 289 -40.94 -9.87 47.93
N GLY A 290 -41.86 -8.90 48.03
CA GLY A 290 -42.39 -8.40 49.30
C GLY A 290 -43.54 -9.23 49.89
N LEU A 291 -44.06 -10.24 49.17
CA LEU A 291 -45.22 -11.03 49.61
C LEU A 291 -44.84 -12.01 50.73
N ASP A 292 -45.59 -11.96 51.83
CA ASP A 292 -45.51 -12.95 52.90
C ASP A 292 -46.26 -14.23 52.51
N LEU A 293 -45.53 -15.15 51.89
CA LEU A 293 -46.06 -16.44 51.43
C LEU A 293 -46.60 -17.33 52.57
N SER A 294 -46.30 -17.04 53.84
CA SER A 294 -46.79 -17.84 54.97
C SER A 294 -48.31 -17.77 55.14
N LYS A 295 -48.95 -16.74 54.59
CA LYS A 295 -50.41 -16.53 54.61
C LYS A 295 -51.17 -17.37 53.59
N TYR A 296 -50.47 -17.98 52.63
CA TYR A 296 -51.07 -18.71 51.52
C TYR A 296 -50.88 -20.22 51.66
N THR A 297 -51.67 -21.00 50.92
CA THR A 297 -51.55 -22.47 50.87
C THR A 297 -50.22 -22.88 50.24
N GLU A 298 -49.67 -24.01 50.66
CA GLU A 298 -48.35 -24.46 50.18
C GLU A 298 -48.32 -24.67 48.66
N GLU A 299 -49.40 -25.22 48.08
CA GLU A 299 -49.50 -25.47 46.63
C GLU A 299 -49.45 -24.18 45.81
N SER A 300 -50.19 -23.15 46.22
CA SER A 300 -50.21 -21.87 45.49
C SER A 300 -48.92 -21.06 45.70
N ALA A 301 -48.34 -21.12 46.91
CA ALA A 301 -47.05 -20.51 47.19
C ALA A 301 -45.91 -21.16 46.39
N GLU A 302 -45.92 -22.49 46.22
CA GLU A 302 -44.90 -23.20 45.45
C GLU A 302 -45.00 -22.90 43.94
N ALA A 303 -46.21 -22.76 43.41
CA ALA A 303 -46.42 -22.32 42.03
C ALA A 303 -45.82 -20.92 41.79
N LEU A 304 -46.02 -19.99 42.74
CA LEU A 304 -45.42 -18.66 42.67
C LEU A 304 -43.90 -18.67 42.79
N ARG A 305 -43.32 -19.48 43.69
CA ARG A 305 -41.85 -19.65 43.79
C ARG A 305 -41.25 -20.16 42.49
N THR A 306 -41.93 -21.09 41.83
CA THR A 306 -41.51 -21.62 40.53
C THR A 306 -41.53 -20.53 39.46
N ALA A 307 -42.63 -19.77 39.37
CA ALA A 307 -42.76 -18.66 38.42
C ALA A 307 -41.71 -17.56 38.68
N LEU A 308 -41.46 -17.20 39.95
CA LEU A 308 -40.39 -16.29 40.35
C LEU A 308 -39.01 -16.76 39.89
N ALA A 309 -38.69 -18.04 40.07
CA ALA A 309 -37.40 -18.59 39.65
C ALA A 309 -37.22 -18.56 38.13
N SER A 310 -38.29 -18.80 37.36
CA SER A 310 -38.27 -18.67 35.89
C SER A 310 -38.14 -17.21 35.45
N ALA A 311 -38.93 -16.31 36.05
CA ALA A 311 -38.88 -14.88 35.80
C ALA A 311 -37.50 -14.28 36.10
N GLN A 312 -36.87 -14.69 37.21
CA GLN A 312 -35.52 -14.25 37.57
C GLN A 312 -34.47 -14.70 36.55
N GLN A 313 -34.56 -15.94 36.05
CA GLN A 313 -33.67 -16.41 34.98
C GLN A 313 -33.78 -15.57 33.71
N VAL A 314 -35.00 -15.23 33.30
CA VAL A 314 -35.24 -14.34 32.14
C VAL A 314 -34.73 -12.93 32.43
N PHE A 315 -34.92 -12.42 33.65
CA PHE A 315 -34.42 -11.11 34.06
C PHE A 315 -32.89 -11.01 34.02
N ASP A 316 -32.20 -12.04 34.49
CA ASP A 316 -30.74 -12.08 34.59
C ASP A 316 -30.04 -12.41 33.27
N ASP A 317 -30.75 -12.86 32.23
CA ASP A 317 -30.17 -13.24 30.94
C ASP A 317 -29.69 -12.02 30.12
N PRO A 318 -28.37 -11.78 29.98
CA PRO A 318 -27.87 -10.62 29.25
C PRO A 318 -27.97 -10.76 27.72
N ALA A 319 -28.29 -11.95 27.21
CA ALA A 319 -28.34 -12.24 25.77
C ALA A 319 -29.70 -11.91 25.13
N LEU A 320 -30.75 -11.68 25.93
CA LEU A 320 -32.07 -11.36 25.40
C LEU A 320 -32.06 -10.01 24.66
N SER A 321 -32.31 -10.09 23.37
CA SER A 321 -32.41 -8.94 22.48
C SER A 321 -33.85 -8.47 22.29
N GLU A 322 -34.03 -7.35 21.60
CA GLU A 322 -35.36 -6.89 21.17
C GLU A 322 -36.14 -7.94 20.35
N ASP A 323 -35.44 -8.81 19.62
CA ASP A 323 -36.05 -9.91 18.87
C ASP A 323 -36.62 -10.99 19.83
N ASP A 324 -36.11 -11.07 21.05
CA ASP A 324 -36.52 -12.01 22.11
C ASP A 324 -37.54 -11.41 23.08
N GLN A 325 -38.10 -10.22 22.80
CA GLN A 325 -39.01 -9.51 23.72
C GLN A 325 -40.17 -10.39 24.21
N GLN A 326 -40.69 -11.28 23.36
CA GLN A 326 -41.76 -12.20 23.73
C GLN A 326 -41.40 -13.13 24.89
N VAL A 327 -40.12 -13.49 25.07
CA VAL A 327 -39.64 -14.29 26.20
C VAL A 327 -39.82 -13.52 27.50
N VAL A 328 -39.46 -12.24 27.51
CA VAL A 328 -39.66 -11.34 28.65
C VAL A 328 -41.15 -11.15 28.94
N ASP A 329 -41.94 -10.89 27.91
CA ASP A 329 -43.39 -10.68 28.04
C ASP A 329 -44.11 -11.94 28.58
N ASN A 330 -43.68 -13.13 28.16
CA ASN A 330 -44.22 -14.39 28.69
C ASN A 330 -43.87 -14.58 30.16
N ALA A 331 -42.63 -14.26 30.57
CA ALA A 331 -42.22 -14.35 31.96
C ALA A 331 -43.04 -13.43 32.87
N VAL A 332 -43.35 -12.21 32.40
CA VAL A 332 -44.29 -11.30 33.09
C VAL A 332 -45.65 -11.96 33.24
N ALA A 333 -46.26 -12.43 32.15
CA ALA A 333 -47.60 -13.02 32.16
C ALA A 333 -47.70 -14.29 33.04
N GLU A 334 -46.66 -15.13 33.05
CA GLU A 334 -46.60 -16.33 33.89
C GLU A 334 -46.50 -15.98 35.38
N LEU A 335 -45.70 -14.98 35.74
CA LEU A 335 -45.56 -14.51 37.11
C LEU A 335 -46.84 -13.84 37.62
N GLU A 336 -47.48 -12.99 36.80
CA GLU A 336 -48.79 -12.40 37.12
C GLU A 336 -49.86 -13.48 37.32
N ALA A 337 -49.89 -14.48 36.44
CA ALA A 337 -50.86 -15.57 36.55
C ALA A 337 -50.63 -16.44 37.80
N ALA A 338 -49.38 -16.64 38.22
CA ALA A 338 -49.06 -17.35 39.45
C ALA A 338 -49.45 -16.54 40.69
N GLU A 339 -49.20 -15.23 40.70
CA GLU A 339 -49.61 -14.32 41.76
C GLU A 339 -51.14 -14.30 41.91
N ALA A 340 -51.88 -14.19 40.81
CA ALA A 340 -53.34 -14.19 40.81
C ALA A 340 -53.97 -15.52 41.27
N ARG A 341 -53.21 -16.62 41.27
CA ARG A 341 -53.65 -17.97 41.72
C ARG A 341 -53.32 -18.24 43.19
N LEU A 342 -52.75 -17.28 43.91
CA LEU A 342 -52.52 -17.41 45.36
C LEU A 342 -53.84 -17.66 46.11
N VAL A 343 -53.82 -18.63 47.04
CA VAL A 343 -54.98 -19.00 47.88
C VAL A 343 -54.61 -18.81 49.34
N GLU A 344 -55.35 -17.97 50.08
CA GLU A 344 -55.12 -17.75 51.51
C GLU A 344 -55.39 -19.02 52.34
N LYS A 345 -54.64 -19.20 53.43
CA LYS A 345 -54.94 -20.25 54.42
C LYS A 345 -56.28 -19.96 55.11
N PRO A 346 -57.08 -20.98 55.43
CA PRO A 346 -58.30 -20.79 56.22
C PRO A 346 -57.93 -20.24 57.62
N GLU A 347 -58.59 -19.17 58.06
CA GLU A 347 -58.36 -18.61 59.40
C GLU A 347 -58.74 -19.61 60.50
N GLU A 348 -57.79 -19.96 61.36
CA GLU A 348 -58.09 -20.70 62.60
C GLU A 348 -58.70 -19.75 63.64
N GLY A 349 -60.03 -19.78 63.77
CA GLY A 349 -60.75 -19.12 64.86
C GLY A 349 -62.10 -19.76 65.21
N GLY A 350 -62.11 -20.58 66.27
CA GLY A 350 -63.20 -20.71 67.28
C GLY A 350 -64.64 -21.00 66.82
N GLY A 351 -65.07 -22.27 66.94
CA GLY A 351 -66.37 -22.74 66.45
C GLY A 351 -67.60 -22.59 67.38
N SER A 352 -68.71 -23.17 66.91
CA SER A 352 -69.75 -23.88 67.69
C SER A 352 -70.76 -24.45 66.68
N GLY A 353 -71.05 -25.75 66.77
CA GLY A 353 -71.97 -26.43 65.86
C GLY A 353 -73.45 -26.22 66.19
N GLU A 354 -74.29 -26.64 65.25
CA GLU A 354 -75.55 -27.35 65.51
C GLU A 354 -76.12 -27.88 64.18
N THR A 355 -76.39 -29.18 64.13
CA THR A 355 -77.30 -29.81 63.16
C THR A 355 -78.70 -29.83 63.77
N PRO A 356 -79.76 -29.55 62.98
CA PRO A 356 -80.70 -30.62 62.61
C PRO A 356 -81.20 -30.42 61.15
N GLY A 357 -81.69 -31.38 60.35
CA GLY A 357 -82.29 -32.69 60.57
C GLY A 357 -83.58 -32.79 59.75
N GLY A 358 -83.62 -33.69 58.75
CA GLY A 358 -84.80 -34.25 58.06
C GLY A 358 -85.41 -33.43 56.90
N ASP A 359 -86.14 -33.98 55.92
CA ASP A 359 -86.37 -35.34 55.40
C ASP A 359 -87.29 -35.20 54.15
N GLU A 360 -87.22 -36.19 53.25
CA GLU A 360 -88.23 -36.62 52.25
C GLU A 360 -88.74 -35.72 51.08
N GLY A 361 -88.63 -36.27 49.85
CA GLY A 361 -89.76 -36.31 48.91
C GLY A 361 -89.53 -35.98 47.42
N GLY A 362 -89.32 -37.02 46.59
CA GLY A 362 -90.18 -37.26 45.40
C GLY A 362 -89.83 -36.69 43.99
N GLN A 363 -89.11 -37.52 43.22
CA GLN A 363 -89.39 -38.03 41.84
C GLN A 363 -89.62 -37.15 40.59
N GLY A 364 -88.85 -37.52 39.55
CA GLY A 364 -89.23 -37.63 38.13
C GLY A 364 -88.41 -36.70 37.21
N GLY A 365 -87.54 -37.11 36.29
CA GLY A 365 -87.28 -38.39 35.62
C GLY A 365 -87.37 -38.17 34.10
N GLN A 366 -86.25 -38.33 33.36
CA GLN A 366 -86.13 -38.93 32.02
C GLN A 366 -84.72 -38.71 31.43
N ASP A 367 -83.96 -39.81 31.39
CA ASP A 367 -82.87 -40.15 30.45
C ASP A 367 -83.48 -40.41 29.03
N PRO A 368 -82.74 -40.68 27.92
CA PRO A 368 -81.44 -41.38 27.87
C PRO A 368 -80.38 -40.94 26.81
N ASP A 369 -79.11 -41.18 27.17
CA ASP A 369 -78.16 -42.14 26.53
C ASP A 369 -77.43 -41.86 25.18
N GLU A 370 -76.24 -42.48 25.14
CA GLU A 370 -75.28 -42.81 24.06
C GLU A 370 -74.50 -41.65 23.41
N GLY A 371 -73.16 -41.66 23.26
CA GLY A 371 -72.14 -42.70 23.39
C GLY A 371 -71.08 -42.53 22.28
N ASN A 372 -69.86 -43.03 22.53
CA ASN A 372 -68.73 -43.29 21.59
C ASN A 372 -67.70 -42.14 21.36
N GLN A 373 -66.45 -42.15 21.89
CA GLN A 373 -65.25 -43.00 21.61
C GLN A 373 -64.92 -43.10 20.10
N GLY A 374 -63.71 -43.00 19.55
CA GLY A 374 -62.29 -42.88 19.93
C GLY A 374 -61.53 -42.90 18.56
N GLN A 375 -60.29 -42.42 18.39
CA GLN A 375 -59.03 -43.20 18.43
C GLN A 375 -57.97 -42.46 17.58
N ASP A 376 -56.74 -42.41 18.11
CA ASP A 376 -55.43 -42.25 17.42
C ASP A 376 -54.95 -43.62 16.84
N PRO A 377 -53.75 -43.81 16.23
CA PRO A 377 -52.89 -42.99 15.34
C PRO A 377 -52.22 -43.82 14.18
N GLU A 378 -51.20 -43.24 13.52
CA GLU A 378 -50.10 -43.86 12.70
C GLU A 378 -50.48 -44.54 11.37
N GLY A 379 -49.80 -44.40 10.23
CA GLY A 379 -48.36 -44.36 9.94
C GLY A 379 -48.09 -45.47 8.90
N GLY A 380 -47.51 -45.17 7.73
CA GLY A 380 -47.29 -46.21 6.72
C GLY A 380 -46.70 -45.73 5.39
N ASN A 381 -45.57 -46.33 5.05
CA ASN A 381 -44.55 -45.94 4.08
C ASN A 381 -44.73 -46.64 2.71
N ASP A 382 -43.92 -46.20 1.73
CA ASP A 382 -43.23 -47.01 0.71
C ASP A 382 -43.73 -47.06 -0.76
N SER A 383 -42.93 -46.42 -1.63
CA SER A 383 -42.31 -46.83 -2.90
C SER A 383 -43.05 -47.62 -4.01
N GLY A 384 -42.76 -47.22 -5.27
CA GLY A 384 -42.35 -48.18 -6.30
C GLY A 384 -43.04 -48.13 -7.68
N ALA A 385 -42.38 -47.45 -8.63
CA ALA A 385 -42.23 -47.68 -10.08
C ALA A 385 -43.22 -48.53 -10.92
N GLY A 386 -43.52 -48.05 -12.14
CA GLY A 386 -44.01 -48.90 -13.23
C GLY A 386 -44.49 -48.16 -14.49
N SER A 387 -43.71 -48.27 -15.56
CA SER A 387 -43.75 -47.61 -16.87
C SER A 387 -44.98 -47.86 -17.77
N ASN A 388 -45.23 -46.95 -18.73
CA ASN A 388 -45.52 -47.29 -20.14
C ASN A 388 -45.42 -46.06 -21.08
N ILE A 389 -44.73 -46.27 -22.22
CA ILE A 389 -44.62 -45.45 -23.46
C ILE A 389 -45.26 -46.30 -24.58
N PRO A 390 -46.01 -45.77 -25.59
CA PRO A 390 -45.47 -45.26 -26.89
C PRO A 390 -46.27 -44.09 -27.49
N ASP A 391 -45.95 -43.44 -28.61
CA ASP A 391 -44.78 -43.18 -29.47
C ASP A 391 -45.34 -42.38 -30.69
N THR A 392 -44.47 -41.91 -31.60
CA THR A 392 -44.72 -41.32 -32.96
C THR A 392 -45.06 -39.81 -32.99
N ASP A 393 -44.55 -38.94 -33.88
CA ASP A 393 -43.78 -39.11 -35.13
C ASP A 393 -43.09 -37.78 -35.53
N SER A 394 -41.90 -37.91 -36.15
CA SER A 394 -41.18 -37.14 -37.20
C SER A 394 -41.64 -35.73 -37.63
N GLY A 395 -40.78 -34.79 -38.06
CA GLY A 395 -39.37 -34.82 -38.41
C GLY A 395 -38.96 -33.57 -39.23
N ASP A 396 -37.65 -33.45 -39.43
CA ASP A 396 -36.91 -32.76 -40.51
C ASP A 396 -35.97 -31.59 -40.19
N LEU A 397 -34.79 -31.75 -40.79
CA LEU A 397 -33.49 -31.10 -40.63
C LEU A 397 -33.13 -30.27 -41.88
N ASP A 398 -32.08 -29.46 -41.72
CA ASP A 398 -31.09 -28.87 -42.67
C ASP A 398 -31.01 -27.34 -42.54
N GLY A 399 -29.85 -26.69 -42.44
CA GLY A 399 -28.46 -27.13 -42.48
C GLY A 399 -27.50 -25.93 -42.61
N ASN A 400 -26.22 -26.23 -42.40
CA ASN A 400 -25.02 -25.60 -43.00
C ASN A 400 -24.25 -24.44 -42.30
N ASP A 401 -23.31 -24.81 -41.43
CA ASP A 401 -21.82 -24.71 -41.56
C ASP A 401 -21.18 -23.50 -42.31
N GLN A 402 -20.29 -22.75 -41.62
CA GLN A 402 -18.85 -22.66 -42.00
C GLN A 402 -17.95 -21.85 -41.04
N ARG A 403 -16.67 -22.30 -41.04
CA ARG A 403 -15.49 -22.07 -40.19
C ARG A 403 -14.73 -20.73 -40.34
N GLY A 404 -13.88 -20.43 -39.34
CA GLY A 404 -12.64 -19.61 -39.43
C GLY A 404 -12.23 -19.09 -38.04
N ASP A 405 -11.31 -19.72 -37.30
CA ASP A 405 -9.83 -19.62 -37.31
C ASP A 405 -9.23 -18.42 -36.52
N SER A 406 -8.31 -18.78 -35.61
CA SER A 406 -7.18 -18.04 -35.02
C SER A 406 -7.36 -16.86 -34.02
N ALA A 407 -6.75 -17.11 -32.84
CA ALA A 407 -5.94 -16.23 -31.97
C ALA A 407 -6.15 -14.70 -31.99
N ASP A 408 -6.37 -14.09 -30.80
CA ASP A 408 -5.31 -13.38 -30.08
C ASP A 408 -5.82 -12.86 -28.72
N THR A 409 -4.98 -12.99 -27.70
CA THR A 409 -5.16 -12.41 -26.37
C THR A 409 -4.80 -10.93 -26.42
N VAL A 410 -5.77 -10.05 -26.18
CA VAL A 410 -5.49 -8.66 -25.77
C VAL A 410 -6.44 -8.30 -24.63
N GLU A 411 -5.88 -8.27 -23.42
CA GLU A 411 -6.48 -7.61 -22.27
C GLU A 411 -6.73 -6.14 -22.64
N LYS A 412 -8.01 -5.77 -22.68
CA LYS A 412 -8.43 -4.39 -22.85
C LYS A 412 -8.62 -3.82 -21.46
N ALA A 413 -7.79 -2.82 -21.14
CA ALA A 413 -7.83 -2.02 -19.93
C ALA A 413 -9.27 -1.66 -19.53
N VAL A 414 -9.61 -1.98 -18.28
CA VAL A 414 -10.89 -1.65 -17.66
C VAL A 414 -10.98 -0.14 -17.51
N LYS A 415 -12.01 0.42 -18.10
CA LYS A 415 -12.44 1.80 -17.93
C LYS A 415 -13.13 1.90 -16.55
N THR A 416 -12.41 2.34 -15.53
CA THR A 416 -13.01 2.77 -14.26
C THR A 416 -13.40 4.23 -14.41
N GLY A 417 -14.70 4.49 -14.50
CA GLY A 417 -15.21 5.84 -14.69
C GLY A 417 -16.69 5.81 -15.03
N ASP A 418 -17.47 6.20 -14.02
CA ASP A 418 -18.91 6.48 -14.00
C ASP A 418 -19.81 5.39 -13.40
N THR A 419 -19.84 5.36 -12.06
CA THR A 419 -21.10 5.34 -11.29
C THR A 419 -20.86 5.96 -9.91
N ALA A 420 -20.74 7.30 -9.86
CA ALA A 420 -20.94 8.02 -8.60
C ALA A 420 -22.40 7.87 -8.15
N SER A 421 -22.57 7.78 -6.84
CA SER A 421 -23.66 7.14 -6.13
C SER A 421 -24.95 7.98 -6.10
N ALA A 422 -26.07 7.33 -6.47
CA ALA A 422 -27.39 7.69 -5.95
C ALA A 422 -27.78 6.79 -4.75
N ALA A 423 -26.91 5.84 -4.37
CA ALA A 423 -27.16 4.84 -3.34
C ALA A 423 -26.71 5.25 -1.92
N GLY A 424 -25.72 6.16 -1.79
CA GLY A 424 -25.17 6.55 -0.48
C GLY A 424 -26.15 7.31 0.42
N ALA A 425 -27.02 8.14 -0.16
CA ALA A 425 -27.98 8.95 0.60
C ALA A 425 -29.15 8.15 1.20
N ALA A 426 -29.45 6.95 0.68
CA ALA A 426 -30.62 6.17 1.13
C ALA A 426 -30.31 5.30 2.36
N ALA A 427 -29.07 4.81 2.51
CA ALA A 427 -28.68 3.94 3.63
C ALA A 427 -28.47 4.72 4.94
N ALA A 428 -27.88 5.92 4.88
CA ALA A 428 -27.67 6.77 6.05
C ALA A 428 -28.98 7.22 6.72
N MET A 429 -30.05 7.45 5.95
CA MET A 429 -31.37 7.79 6.52
C MET A 429 -32.01 6.62 7.28
N MET A 430 -31.71 5.36 6.93
CA MET A 430 -32.27 4.21 7.65
C MET A 430 -31.59 4.00 9.01
N LEU A 431 -30.26 4.14 9.08
CA LEU A 431 -29.50 4.02 10.34
C LEU A 431 -29.84 5.14 11.33
N ALA A 432 -30.02 6.38 10.87
CA ALA A 432 -30.46 7.48 11.71
C ALA A 432 -31.87 7.25 12.32
N GLY A 433 -32.74 6.53 11.62
CA GLY A 433 -34.06 6.13 12.11
C GLY A 433 -34.00 5.17 13.31
N VAL A 434 -33.04 4.25 13.31
CA VAL A 434 -32.81 3.29 14.41
C VAL A 434 -32.23 4.01 15.63
N LEU A 435 -31.22 4.88 15.46
CA LEU A 435 -30.63 5.64 16.56
C LEU A 435 -31.61 6.64 17.20
N CYS A 436 -32.50 7.27 16.40
CA CYS A 436 -33.55 8.13 16.95
C CYS A 436 -34.61 7.36 17.75
N GLY A 437 -34.81 6.07 17.47
CA GLY A 437 -35.71 5.19 18.23
C GLY A 437 -35.30 5.10 19.70
N ALA A 438 -34.00 4.89 19.98
CA ALA A 438 -33.45 4.80 21.33
C ALA A 438 -33.67 6.11 22.15
N ALA A 439 -33.53 7.28 21.51
CA ALA A 439 -33.77 8.56 22.17
C ALA A 439 -35.26 8.84 22.47
N VAL A 440 -36.18 8.35 21.63
CA VAL A 440 -37.63 8.52 21.82
C VAL A 440 -38.16 7.64 22.96
N ILE A 441 -37.60 6.45 23.16
CA ILE A 441 -37.98 5.57 24.29
C ILE A 441 -37.68 6.25 25.63
N ARG A 442 -36.55 6.96 25.75
CA ARG A 442 -36.21 7.71 26.97
C ARG A 442 -37.18 8.88 27.24
N LYS A 443 -37.64 9.58 26.20
CA LYS A 443 -38.53 10.76 26.35
C LYS A 443 -39.99 10.41 26.69
N ARG A 444 -40.42 9.17 26.48
CA ARG A 444 -41.73 8.68 26.96
C ARG A 444 -41.70 8.24 28.44
N ARG A 445 -40.53 8.00 29.03
CA ARG A 445 -40.37 7.59 30.44
C ARG A 445 -40.32 8.76 31.45
N GLU A 446 -40.33 10.02 30.98
CA GLU A 446 -40.33 11.24 31.84
C GLU A 446 -41.70 11.94 31.94
N LYS A 447 -42.81 11.28 31.58
CA LYS A 447 -44.18 11.79 31.75
C LYS A 447 -45.07 10.71 32.33
#